data_AF-A0A352LQI3-F1
#
_entry.id   AF-A0A352LQI3-F1
#
_cell.length_a   1.000
_cell.length_b   1.000
_cell.length_c   1.000
_cell.angle_alpha   90.00
_cell.angle_beta   90.00
_cell.angle_gamma   90.00
#
_symmetry.space_group_name_H-M   'P 1'
#
loop_
_entity.id
_entity.type
_entity.pdbx_description
1 polymer ?
#
loop_
_entity_poly.entity_id
_entity_poly.type
_entity_poly.pdbx_seq_one_letter_code
_entity_poly.pdbx_strand_id
1 'polypeptide(L)'
;MINKFKNKIKSLREARFPGKSIRSLSKELEPYFGEHYYAYISKFESGVLPPIDSIKKIKNAYNLSENEYDDLVQAYLIEKFEDHVADVQRTGSSIELQPEPLLFRKVNKKKK
;
A
#
# COMPACT_ATOMS: atom_id res chain seq x y z
N MET A 1 -4.40 18.57 -5.05
CA MET A 1 -4.89 17.72 -3.94
C MET A 1 -4.38 16.31 -4.19
N ILE A 2 -3.57 15.75 -3.30
CA ILE A 2 -3.13 14.36 -3.43
C ILE A 2 -4.34 13.47 -3.14
N ASN A 3 -4.83 12.76 -4.14
CA ASN A 3 -5.95 11.83 -4.00
C ASN A 3 -5.46 10.59 -3.23
N LYS A 4 -5.50 10.67 -1.90
CA LYS A 4 -5.13 9.55 -1.02
C LYS A 4 -5.98 8.31 -1.34
N PHE A 5 -5.35 7.14 -1.31
CA PHE A 5 -5.96 5.83 -1.52
C PHE A 5 -7.22 5.64 -0.67
N LYS A 6 -7.19 6.07 0.60
CA LYS A 6 -8.37 6.01 1.49
C LYS A 6 -9.59 6.77 0.95
N ASN A 7 -9.37 7.91 0.30
CA ASN A 7 -10.44 8.71 -0.27
C ASN A 7 -10.98 8.02 -1.53
N LYS A 8 -10.09 7.42 -2.33
CA LYS A 8 -10.50 6.65 -3.51
C LYS A 8 -11.37 5.45 -3.11
N ILE A 9 -10.99 4.66 -2.09
CA ILE A 9 -11.83 3.56 -1.60
C ILE A 9 -13.19 4.05 -1.10
N LYS A 10 -13.23 5.13 -0.33
CA LYS A 10 -14.51 5.70 0.14
C LYS A 10 -15.41 6.11 -1.02
N SER A 11 -14.84 6.80 -2.02
CA SER A 11 -15.60 7.19 -3.22
C SER A 11 -16.11 5.98 -4.01
N LEU A 12 -15.32 4.92 -4.14
CA LEU A 12 -15.74 3.68 -4.80
C LEU A 12 -16.86 2.98 -4.03
N ARG A 13 -16.81 2.98 -2.69
CA ARG A 13 -17.92 2.47 -1.86
C ARG A 13 -19.18 3.27 -2.05
N GLU A 14 -19.11 4.60 -2.01
CA GLU A 14 -20.28 5.45 -2.15
C GLU A 14 -20.89 5.36 -3.55
N ALA A 15 -20.06 5.24 -4.59
CA ALA A 15 -20.51 5.06 -5.97
C ALA A 15 -21.23 3.72 -6.20
N ARG A 16 -20.73 2.63 -5.60
CA ARG A 16 -21.31 1.28 -5.78
C ARG A 16 -22.41 0.95 -4.77
N PHE A 17 -22.31 1.49 -3.57
CA PHE A 17 -23.19 1.22 -2.44
C PHE A 17 -23.65 2.53 -1.78
N PRO A 18 -24.48 3.33 -2.48
CA PRO A 18 -24.90 4.64 -1.98
C PRO A 18 -25.69 4.49 -0.67
N GLY A 19 -25.33 5.28 0.33
CA GLY A 19 -26.00 5.31 1.64
C GLY A 19 -25.80 4.07 2.52
N LYS A 20 -25.04 3.06 2.07
CA LYS A 20 -24.76 1.87 2.88
C LYS A 20 -23.50 2.05 3.73
N SER A 21 -23.62 1.71 5.01
CA SER A 21 -22.48 1.61 5.91
C SER A 21 -21.63 0.36 5.59
N ILE A 22 -20.35 0.35 5.96
CA ILE A 22 -19.50 -0.85 5.83
C ILE A 22 -20.11 -2.05 6.58
N ARG A 23 -20.76 -1.80 7.74
CA ARG A 23 -21.40 -2.86 8.54
C ARG A 23 -22.57 -3.52 7.82
N SER A 24 -23.33 -2.76 7.04
CA SER A 24 -24.44 -3.28 6.24
C SER A 24 -24.02 -4.04 4.98
N LEU A 25 -22.73 -3.97 4.62
CA LEU A 25 -22.18 -4.59 3.41
C LEU A 25 -21.59 -5.98 3.65
N SER A 26 -21.99 -6.66 4.74
CA SER A 26 -21.47 -8.00 5.05
C SER A 26 -21.76 -8.98 3.93
N LYS A 27 -23.02 -9.09 3.52
CA LYS A 27 -23.43 -10.05 2.49
C LYS A 27 -22.71 -9.83 1.15
N GLU A 28 -22.41 -8.58 0.81
CA GLU A 28 -21.77 -8.22 -0.45
C GLU A 28 -20.24 -8.37 -0.43
N LEU A 29 -19.58 -8.05 0.69
CA LEU A 29 -18.11 -7.98 0.78
C LEU A 29 -17.47 -9.19 1.47
N GLU A 30 -18.19 -9.86 2.37
CA GLU A 30 -17.72 -11.05 3.08
C GLU A 30 -17.28 -12.20 2.15
N PRO A 31 -17.93 -12.49 1.01
CA PRO A 31 -17.44 -13.51 0.07
C PRO A 31 -16.05 -13.24 -0.49
N TYR A 32 -15.62 -11.98 -0.55
CA TYR A 32 -14.34 -11.58 -1.15
C TYR A 32 -13.24 -11.39 -0.10
N PHE A 33 -13.59 -10.89 1.09
CA PHE A 33 -12.63 -10.56 2.15
C PHE A 33 -12.66 -11.53 3.34
N GLY A 34 -13.64 -12.43 3.41
CA GLY A 34 -13.85 -13.37 4.51
C GLY A 34 -14.53 -12.75 5.72
N GLU A 35 -14.57 -13.51 6.82
CA GLU A 35 -15.26 -13.17 8.08
C GLU A 35 -14.85 -11.82 8.69
N HIS A 36 -13.63 -11.35 8.39
CA HIS A 36 -13.08 -10.09 8.89
C HIS A 36 -13.17 -8.92 7.91
N TYR A 37 -14.05 -8.99 6.90
CA TYR A 37 -14.20 -7.95 5.87
C TYR A 37 -14.32 -6.54 6.46
N TYR A 38 -15.12 -6.37 7.54
CA TYR A 38 -15.36 -5.08 8.17
C TYR A 38 -14.05 -4.47 8.67
N ALA A 39 -13.20 -5.26 9.33
CA ALA A 39 -11.93 -4.80 9.85
C ALA A 39 -10.97 -4.41 8.72
N TYR A 40 -10.95 -5.18 7.62
CA TYR A 40 -10.12 -4.85 6.46
C TYR A 40 -10.55 -3.54 5.80
N ILE A 41 -11.82 -3.42 5.41
CA ILE A 41 -12.33 -2.23 4.72
C ILE A 41 -12.24 -0.99 5.63
N SER A 42 -12.55 -1.15 6.92
CA SER A 42 -12.42 -0.06 7.89
C SER A 42 -10.98 0.43 8.04
N LYS A 43 -9.98 -0.47 7.98
CA LYS A 43 -8.56 -0.10 7.98
C LYS A 43 -8.17 0.65 6.71
N PHE A 44 -8.66 0.21 5.56
CA PHE A 44 -8.35 0.88 4.29
C PHE A 44 -8.98 2.27 4.23
N GLU A 45 -10.21 2.43 4.71
CA GLU A 45 -10.89 3.73 4.79
C GLU A 45 -10.31 4.69 5.85
N SER A 46 -9.61 4.16 6.87
CA SER A 46 -8.89 5.00 7.83
C SER A 46 -7.52 5.46 7.33
N GLY A 47 -6.99 4.83 6.26
CA GLY A 47 -5.70 5.18 5.67
C GLY A 47 -4.59 4.16 5.89
N VAL A 48 -4.91 2.96 6.38
CA VAL A 48 -3.93 1.87 6.44
C VAL A 48 -3.79 1.28 5.05
N LEU A 49 -2.56 1.23 4.53
CA LEU A 49 -2.30 0.65 3.23
C LEU A 49 -2.52 -0.88 3.25
N PRO A 50 -3.35 -1.44 2.36
CA PRO A 50 -3.52 -2.88 2.22
C PRO A 50 -2.26 -3.59 1.70
N PRO A 51 -2.15 -4.92 1.91
CA PRO A 51 -1.27 -5.74 1.08
C PRO A 51 -1.76 -5.75 -0.38
N ILE A 52 -0.85 -5.96 -1.33
CA ILE A 52 -1.15 -5.88 -2.78
C ILE A 52 -2.30 -6.82 -3.20
N ASP A 53 -2.42 -7.99 -2.57
CA ASP A 53 -3.47 -8.96 -2.88
C ASP A 53 -4.87 -8.46 -2.53
N SER A 54 -4.99 -7.56 -1.55
CA SER A 54 -6.27 -6.94 -1.20
C SER A 54 -6.78 -6.01 -2.29
N ILE A 55 -5.90 -5.44 -3.13
CA ILE A 55 -6.33 -4.61 -4.27
C ILE A 55 -7.11 -5.44 -5.30
N LYS A 56 -6.67 -6.67 -5.56
CA LYS A 56 -7.41 -7.62 -6.41
C LYS A 56 -8.77 -7.97 -5.80
N LYS A 57 -8.82 -8.16 -4.48
CA LYS A 57 -10.10 -8.39 -3.77
C LYS A 57 -11.04 -7.19 -3.88
N ILE A 58 -10.53 -5.97 -3.78
CA ILE A 58 -11.31 -4.73 -3.98
C ILE A 58 -11.84 -4.66 -5.42
N LYS A 59 -11.01 -4.97 -6.43
CA LYS A 59 -11.45 -5.02 -7.84
C LYS A 59 -12.69 -5.89 -8.00
N ASN A 60 -12.64 -7.11 -7.46
CA ASN A 60 -13.71 -8.08 -7.59
C ASN A 60 -14.94 -7.69 -6.76
N ALA A 61 -14.74 -7.27 -5.51
CA ALA A 61 -15.83 -6.95 -4.59
C ALA A 61 -16.64 -5.71 -5.00
N TYR A 62 -15.99 -4.73 -5.61
CA TYR A 62 -16.63 -3.50 -6.09
C TYR A 62 -16.98 -3.57 -7.58
N ASN A 63 -16.67 -4.69 -8.24
CA ASN A 63 -16.83 -4.92 -9.67
C ASN A 63 -16.27 -3.74 -10.50
N LEU A 64 -15.00 -3.40 -10.24
CA LEU A 64 -14.34 -2.26 -10.87
C LEU A 64 -14.05 -2.52 -12.35
N SER A 65 -14.26 -1.50 -13.17
CA SER A 65 -13.75 -1.46 -14.54
C SER A 65 -12.21 -1.41 -14.55
N GLU A 66 -11.60 -1.70 -15.71
CA GLU A 66 -10.15 -1.63 -15.87
C GLU A 66 -9.60 -0.23 -15.54
N ASN A 67 -10.27 0.82 -16.04
CA ASN A 67 -9.89 2.20 -15.76
C ASN A 67 -9.95 2.54 -14.26
N GLU A 68 -11.03 2.13 -13.56
CA GLU A 68 -11.15 2.36 -12.12
C GLU A 68 -10.13 1.57 -11.30
N TYR A 69 -9.76 0.38 -11.79
CA TYR A 69 -8.74 -0.44 -11.16
C TYR A 69 -7.35 0.18 -11.32
N ASP A 70 -7.00 0.65 -12.52
CA ASP A 70 -5.73 1.31 -12.78
C ASP A 70 -5.58 2.59 -11.94
N ASP A 71 -6.64 3.39 -11.86
CA ASP A 71 -6.70 4.56 -10.96
C ASP A 71 -6.44 4.18 -9.49
N LEU A 72 -7.05 3.08 -9.02
CA LEU A 72 -6.89 2.62 -7.65
C LEU A 72 -5.46 2.12 -7.39
N VAL A 73 -4.86 1.41 -8.34
CA VAL A 73 -3.46 0.97 -8.28
C VAL A 73 -2.50 2.16 -8.29
N GLN A 74 -2.74 3.16 -9.12
CA GLN A 74 -1.92 4.39 -9.14
C GLN A 74 -1.98 5.10 -7.80
N ALA A 75 -3.18 5.30 -7.24
CA ALA A 75 -3.35 5.92 -5.92
C ALA A 75 -2.64 5.11 -4.81
N TYR A 76 -2.71 3.78 -4.89
CA TYR A 76 -2.02 2.89 -3.95
C TYR A 76 -0.50 3.03 -4.04
N LEU A 77 0.07 3.02 -5.26
CA LEU A 77 1.51 3.09 -5.46
C LEU A 77 2.06 4.45 -5.01
N ILE A 78 1.38 5.55 -5.34
CA ILE A 78 1.76 6.90 -4.91
C ILE A 78 1.85 6.96 -3.38
N GLU A 79 0.81 6.51 -2.67
CA GLU A 79 0.80 6.56 -1.19
C GLU A 79 1.84 5.61 -0.59
N LYS A 80 2.08 4.44 -1.20
CA LYS A 80 3.17 3.54 -0.78
C LYS A 80 4.55 4.18 -0.91
N PHE A 81 4.82 4.88 -2.01
CA PHE A 81 6.08 5.58 -2.21
C PHE A 81 6.22 6.76 -1.24
N GLU A 82 5.15 7.53 -1.01
CA GLU A 82 5.15 8.61 -0.03
C GLU A 82 5.44 8.11 1.38
N ASP A 83 4.81 7.01 1.81
CA ASP A 83 5.08 6.38 3.11
C ASP A 83 6.54 5.92 3.21
N HIS A 84 7.09 5.27 2.18
CA HIS A 84 8.49 4.88 2.16
C HIS A 84 9.45 6.07 2.22
N VAL A 85 9.16 7.17 1.51
CA VAL A 85 9.98 8.39 1.54
C VAL A 85 9.89 9.06 2.92
N ALA A 86 8.70 9.11 3.51
CA ALA A 86 8.49 9.66 4.84
C ALA A 86 9.20 8.83 5.92
N ASP A 87 9.18 7.51 5.80
CA ASP A 87 9.89 6.61 6.69
C ASP A 87 11.40 6.80 6.59
N VAL A 88 11.96 6.87 5.37
CA VAL A 88 13.39 7.15 5.13
C VAL A 88 13.81 8.51 5.73
N GLN A 89 12.96 9.53 5.61
CA GLN A 89 13.20 10.85 6.23
C GLN A 89 13.14 10.80 7.76
N ARG A 90 12.26 9.99 8.35
CA ARG A 90 12.08 9.84 9.81
C ARG A 90 13.16 8.96 10.45
N THR A 91 13.62 7.92 9.78
CA THR A 91 14.69 7.04 10.27
C THR A 91 16.08 7.65 10.13
N GLY A 92 16.20 8.84 9.53
CA GLY A 92 17.50 9.52 9.38
C GLY A 92 18.51 8.73 8.55
N SER A 93 18.07 7.71 7.82
CA SER A 93 18.91 6.98 6.88
C SER A 93 18.98 7.81 5.61
N SER A 94 19.87 8.81 5.62
CA SER A 94 20.60 9.13 4.41
C SER A 94 20.96 7.82 3.72
N ILE A 95 20.69 7.72 2.42
CA ILE A 95 21.28 6.68 1.59
C ILE A 95 22.78 7.00 1.57
N GLU A 96 23.47 6.69 2.66
CA GLU A 96 24.90 6.52 2.66
C GLU A 96 25.11 5.25 1.84
N LEU A 97 25.38 5.45 0.55
CA LEU A 97 26.29 4.58 -0.16
C LEU A 97 27.57 4.56 0.69
N GLN A 98 27.62 3.74 1.72
CA GLN A 98 28.85 3.38 2.42
C GLN A 98 29.63 2.59 1.39
N PRO A 99 30.66 3.15 0.73
CA PRO A 99 31.54 2.31 -0.06
C PRO A 99 32.12 1.31 0.93
N GLU A 100 31.90 0.01 0.70
CA GLU A 100 32.57 -1.01 1.48
C GLU A 100 34.06 -0.65 1.56
N PRO A 101 34.65 -0.55 2.76
CA PRO A 101 36.05 -0.18 2.86
C PRO A 101 36.85 -1.24 2.11
N LEU A 102 37.54 -0.83 1.05
CA LEU A 102 38.46 -1.70 0.30
C LEU A 102 39.45 -2.27 1.32
N LEU A 103 39.29 -3.55 1.63
CA LEU A 103 40.18 -4.32 2.50
C LEU A 103 41.52 -4.47 1.78
N PHE A 104 42.37 -3.42 1.82
CA PHE A 104 43.74 -3.52 1.39
C PHE A 104 44.49 -4.42 2.37
N ARG A 105 44.57 -5.71 2.02
CA ARG A 105 45.43 -6.66 2.74
C ARG A 105 46.88 -6.23 2.53
N LYS A 106 47.53 -5.73 3.59
CA LYS A 106 48.99 -5.53 3.59
C LYS A 106 49.66 -6.89 3.33
N VAL A 107 50.25 -7.03 2.15
CA VAL A 107 51.10 -8.18 1.83
C VAL A 107 52.47 -7.93 2.47
N ASN A 108 52.78 -8.64 3.54
CA ASN A 108 54.14 -8.64 4.10
C ASN A 108 55.07 -9.31 3.09
N LYS A 109 55.93 -8.51 2.44
CA LYS A 109 57.04 -9.04 1.64
C LYS A 109 57.99 -9.80 2.56
N LYS A 110 58.11 -11.12 2.38
CA LYS A 110 59.23 -11.88 2.95
C LYS A 110 60.52 -11.34 2.33
N LYS A 111 61.40 -10.78 3.18
CA LYS A 111 62.79 -10.51 2.79
C LYS A 111 63.45 -11.85 2.51
N LYS A 112 63.96 -12.03 1.30
CA LYS A 112 65.01 -13.00 0.99
C LYS A 112 66.33 -12.40 1.42
#